data_AF-A0A2E3DUD9-F1
#
_entry.id   AF-A0A2E3DUD9-F1
#
_cell.length_a   1.000
_cell.length_b   1.000
_cell.length_c   1.000
_cell.angle_alpha   90.00
_cell.angle_beta   90.00
_cell.angle_gamma   90.00
#
_symmetry.space_group_name_H-M   'P 1'
#
loop_
_entity.id
_entity.type
_entity.pdbx_description
1 polymer ?
#
loop_
_entity_poly.entity_id
_entity_poly.type
_entity_poly.pdbx_seq_one_letter_code
_entity_poly.pdbx_strand_id
1 'polypeptide(L)'
;MNSKLLLSEKKFIRLKKVLKIKENIKTEIFDRLINITEVISVTIVGSFIDNEDLSGISDIDTIVICNNLNQKIFDNCVNAIKSIDLNRCGLINYNLKINSTFGPLKFDKPKLAVIHLMIYDINGHKNHVISSPFTCFDWERSKDFVGLSLVEVYPVGRLQIRDFKEARRSVENYLIDIKNNSISYREYNFQNTIAKEIIKQAPLDDRHKGEFAFHIIKNLIMNYYKLCNMKNEVLSKHKVVKQIKNLFSDNISHIHSEKYLTISSIKEKREGVFPKYTLDWIEDFIEQFKKNISEEWDEAIQINFIRHFKTNLNDGTYLGQGRDPEVDYEHIFELNLKQVNKVYSSPLKRCIQTAKNVHEGIKIISDDRLLEFDYGDAEGLQQEDLTKKYPTVQSSWDIGEDPHFPNGENTADVFNRLSNFMNEVSKNFNKKKDDSISIFTHNGVLRCLIGDAYKIRKSDWYKIVIPHGLPLEFLYNKKRFYPNIPRAILGKLFINIGY
;
A
#
# COMPACT_ATOMS: atom_id res chain seq x y z
N MET A 1 27.13 40.55 16.28
CA MET A 1 27.52 39.15 16.02
C MET A 1 27.09 38.18 17.14
N ASN A 2 27.15 38.58 18.41
CA ASN A 2 26.82 37.71 19.57
C ASN A 2 25.33 37.33 19.73
N SER A 3 24.37 38.17 19.33
CA SER A 3 22.93 37.88 19.51
C SER A 3 22.43 36.72 18.64
N LYS A 4 22.88 36.62 17.38
CA LYS A 4 22.54 35.51 16.47
C LYS A 4 23.13 34.17 16.93
N LEU A 5 24.35 34.19 17.51
CA LEU A 5 24.99 32.99 18.06
C LEU A 5 24.23 32.48 19.30
N LEU A 6 23.91 33.36 20.25
CA LEU A 6 23.12 33.05 21.45
C LEU A 6 21.69 32.55 21.12
N LEU A 7 21.06 33.12 20.08
CA LEU A 7 19.76 32.66 19.56
C LEU A 7 19.87 31.26 18.95
N SER A 8 20.98 30.96 18.26
CA SER A 8 21.23 29.63 17.67
C SER A 8 21.48 28.56 18.74
N GLU A 9 22.22 28.88 19.81
CA GLU A 9 22.48 27.97 20.94
C GLU A 9 21.20 27.69 21.74
N LYS A 10 20.40 28.71 22.06
CA LYS A 10 19.12 28.52 22.74
C LYS A 10 18.15 27.67 21.94
N LYS A 11 18.10 27.86 20.61
CA LYS A 11 17.29 27.03 19.70
C LYS A 11 17.77 25.58 19.70
N PHE A 12 19.08 25.36 19.67
CA PHE A 12 19.68 24.03 19.70
C PHE A 12 19.41 23.28 21.01
N ILE A 13 19.55 23.96 22.16
CA ILE A 13 19.22 23.38 23.48
C ILE A 13 17.74 23.00 23.57
N ARG A 14 16.85 23.88 23.08
CA ARG A 14 15.41 23.60 23.06
C ARG A 14 15.07 22.39 22.18
N LEU A 15 15.70 22.30 21.00
CA LEU A 15 15.52 21.17 20.10
C LEU A 15 15.99 19.85 20.75
N LYS A 16 17.19 19.84 21.36
CA LYS A 16 17.68 18.68 22.12
C LYS A 16 16.72 18.23 23.22
N LYS A 17 16.14 19.19 23.97
CA LYS A 17 15.15 18.87 25.01
C LYS A 17 13.90 18.23 24.43
N VAL A 18 13.39 18.77 23.31
CA VAL A 18 12.20 18.21 22.63
C VAL A 18 12.48 16.79 22.11
N LEU A 19 13.60 16.58 21.44
CA LEU A 19 14.00 15.26 20.95
C LEU A 19 14.12 14.26 22.10
N LYS A 20 14.68 14.67 23.25
CA LYS A 20 14.76 13.81 24.43
C LYS A 20 13.40 13.46 25.02
N ILE A 21 12.46 14.41 25.04
CA ILE A 21 11.07 14.14 25.46
C ILE A 21 10.43 13.11 24.54
N LYS A 22 10.54 13.30 23.22
CA LYS A 22 9.98 12.37 22.24
C LYS A 22 10.56 10.97 22.40
N GLU A 23 11.89 10.88 22.57
CA GLU A 23 12.58 9.61 22.78
C GLU A 23 12.08 8.91 24.04
N ASN A 24 11.97 9.63 25.16
CA ASN A 24 11.49 9.04 26.42
C ASN A 24 10.04 8.52 26.29
N ILE A 25 9.15 9.27 25.63
CA ILE A 25 7.76 8.81 25.39
C ILE A 25 7.75 7.56 24.52
N LYS A 26 8.54 7.54 23.45
CA LYS A 26 8.67 6.39 22.55
C LYS A 26 9.14 5.15 23.31
N THR A 27 10.22 5.28 24.10
CA THR A 27 10.75 4.19 24.93
C THR A 27 9.69 3.66 25.89
N GLU A 28 8.98 4.52 26.62
CA GLU A 28 7.90 4.09 27.52
C GLU A 28 6.75 3.38 26.79
N ILE A 29 6.38 3.82 25.60
CA ILE A 29 5.35 3.15 24.78
C ILE A 29 5.84 1.75 24.36
N PHE A 30 7.05 1.66 23.81
CA PHE A 30 7.62 0.40 23.33
C PHE A 30 7.82 -0.61 24.45
N ASP A 31 8.50 -0.23 25.53
CA ASP A 31 8.82 -1.11 26.64
C ASP A 31 7.56 -1.67 27.31
N ARG A 32 6.48 -0.89 27.35
CA ARG A 32 5.22 -1.33 27.95
C ARG A 32 4.41 -2.25 27.05
N LEU A 33 4.37 -1.97 25.76
CA LEU A 33 3.52 -2.71 24.82
C LEU A 33 4.17 -4.01 24.33
N ILE A 34 5.46 -3.99 24.00
CA ILE A 34 6.12 -5.17 23.40
C ILE A 34 6.25 -6.35 24.39
N ASN A 35 6.22 -6.06 25.68
CA ASN A 35 6.29 -7.06 26.75
C ASN A 35 4.93 -7.71 27.07
N ILE A 36 3.84 -7.28 26.41
CA ILE A 36 2.52 -7.89 26.56
C ILE A 36 2.46 -9.16 25.71
N THR A 37 2.11 -10.28 26.32
CA THR A 37 1.89 -11.56 25.61
C THR A 37 0.94 -11.37 24.44
N GLU A 38 1.25 -12.00 23.30
CA GLU A 38 0.61 -11.87 21.98
C GLU A 38 1.04 -10.66 21.13
N VAL A 39 1.62 -9.59 21.69
CA VAL A 39 2.08 -8.45 20.90
C VAL A 39 3.35 -8.81 20.12
N ILE A 40 3.33 -8.62 18.80
CA ILE A 40 4.43 -8.95 17.89
C ILE A 40 5.02 -7.73 17.16
N SER A 41 4.30 -6.61 17.14
CA SER A 41 4.76 -5.36 16.53
C SER A 41 4.16 -4.18 17.27
N VAL A 42 5.00 -3.17 17.53
CA VAL A 42 4.58 -1.85 18.00
C VAL A 42 5.29 -0.82 17.13
N THR A 43 4.53 0.04 16.46
CA THR A 43 5.07 1.07 15.55
C THR A 43 4.44 2.42 15.88
N ILE A 44 5.26 3.47 16.06
CA ILE A 44 4.75 4.85 16.17
C ILE A 44 4.85 5.50 14.78
N VAL A 45 3.79 6.19 14.36
CA VAL A 45 3.67 6.75 13.01
C VAL A 45 3.20 8.20 13.04
N GLY A 46 3.13 8.82 11.86
CA GLY A 46 2.47 10.11 11.69
C GLY A 46 3.25 11.31 12.23
N SER A 47 2.52 12.40 12.49
CA SER A 47 3.12 13.72 12.68
C SER A 47 4.01 13.83 13.93
N PHE A 48 3.78 12.99 14.93
CA PHE A 48 4.62 12.97 16.13
C PHE A 48 6.06 12.59 15.79
N ILE A 49 6.29 11.57 14.95
CA ILE A 49 7.66 11.20 14.54
C ILE A 49 8.19 12.13 13.44
N ASP A 50 7.34 12.52 12.48
CA ASP A 50 7.74 13.27 11.28
C ASP A 50 8.23 14.70 11.58
N ASN A 51 7.70 15.35 12.63
CA ASN A 51 8.04 16.73 12.99
C ASN A 51 9.14 16.79 14.06
N GLU A 52 10.08 17.73 13.96
CA GLU A 52 11.13 17.93 14.97
C GLU A 52 10.63 18.53 16.29
N ASP A 53 9.40 19.05 16.32
CA ASP A 53 8.79 19.69 17.49
C ASP A 53 7.72 18.80 18.18
N LEU A 54 7.02 19.35 19.18
CA LEU A 54 5.94 18.66 19.90
C LEU A 54 4.55 18.94 19.29
N SER A 55 4.46 19.37 18.03
CA SER A 55 3.18 19.72 17.40
C SER A 55 2.22 18.52 17.31
N GLY A 56 2.75 17.29 17.19
CA GLY A 56 2.01 16.04 17.15
C GLY A 56 1.70 15.41 18.51
N ILE A 57 1.97 16.09 19.64
CA ILE A 57 1.78 15.50 20.98
C ILE A 57 0.31 15.16 21.30
N SER A 58 -0.63 15.84 20.64
CA SER A 58 -2.06 15.63 20.77
C SER A 58 -2.60 14.51 19.86
N ASP A 59 -1.74 13.78 19.16
CA ASP A 59 -2.09 12.72 18.21
C ASP A 59 -0.89 11.79 17.95
N ILE A 60 -0.42 11.08 18.99
CA ILE A 60 0.68 10.12 18.87
C ILE A 60 0.11 8.81 18.33
N ASP A 61 0.09 8.68 17.01
CA ASP A 61 -0.39 7.47 16.32
C ASP A 61 0.51 6.27 16.64
N THR A 62 -0.06 5.27 17.29
CA THR A 62 0.63 4.06 17.74
C THR A 62 -0.13 2.83 17.23
N ILE A 63 0.51 2.05 16.36
CA ILE A 63 0.00 0.80 15.80
C ILE A 63 0.54 -0.37 16.62
N VAL A 64 -0.34 -1.24 17.08
CA VAL A 64 0.00 -2.47 17.78
C VAL A 64 -0.56 -3.65 17.01
N ILE A 65 0.26 -4.66 16.74
CA ILE A 65 -0.18 -5.89 16.11
C ILE A 65 0.04 -7.05 17.08
N CYS A 66 -1.00 -7.84 17.27
CA CYS A 66 -1.01 -9.04 18.08
C CYS A 66 -1.16 -10.28 17.19
N ASN A 67 -0.71 -11.45 17.65
CA ASN A 67 -1.04 -12.73 16.99
C ASN A 67 -2.56 -12.93 16.95
N ASN A 68 -3.23 -12.76 18.10
CA ASN A 68 -4.69 -12.76 18.23
C ASN A 68 -5.15 -11.58 19.07
N LEU A 69 -6.36 -11.07 18.80
CA LEU A 69 -6.95 -9.95 19.54
C LEU A 69 -8.27 -10.35 20.20
N ASN A 70 -8.30 -10.25 21.53
CA ASN A 70 -9.51 -10.36 22.34
C ASN A 70 -9.58 -9.20 23.36
N GLN A 71 -10.70 -9.09 24.07
CA GLN A 71 -10.95 -8.01 25.04
C GLN A 71 -9.83 -7.89 26.09
N LYS A 72 -9.34 -9.02 26.62
CA LYS A 72 -8.30 -9.03 27.66
C LYS A 72 -6.99 -8.44 27.13
N ILE A 73 -6.57 -8.84 25.94
CA ILE A 73 -5.34 -8.32 25.31
C ILE A 73 -5.49 -6.82 25.02
N PHE A 74 -6.63 -6.42 24.46
CA PHE A 74 -6.95 -5.01 24.19
C PHE A 74 -6.86 -4.17 25.47
N ASP A 75 -7.52 -4.61 26.55
CA ASP A 75 -7.52 -3.91 27.83
C ASP A 75 -6.13 -3.85 28.45
N ASN A 76 -5.33 -4.91 28.33
CA ASN A 76 -3.94 -4.93 28.78
C ASN A 76 -3.11 -3.86 28.08
N CYS A 77 -3.20 -3.76 26.74
CA CYS A 77 -2.51 -2.73 25.97
C CYS A 77 -2.93 -1.32 26.37
N VAL A 78 -4.25 -1.08 26.50
CA VAL A 78 -4.79 0.21 26.92
C VAL A 78 -4.30 0.56 28.34
N ASN A 79 -4.38 -0.37 29.29
CA ASN A 79 -3.96 -0.13 30.68
C ASN A 79 -2.46 0.08 30.81
N ALA A 80 -1.65 -0.64 30.03
CA ALA A 80 -0.21 -0.44 29.96
C ALA A 80 0.12 1.00 29.56
N ILE A 81 -0.54 1.54 28.54
CA ILE A 81 -0.36 2.94 28.11
C ILE A 81 -0.91 3.94 29.14
N LYS A 82 -2.04 3.66 29.80
CA LYS A 82 -2.59 4.57 30.85
C LYS A 82 -1.62 4.81 31.99
N SER A 83 -0.72 3.87 32.24
CA SER A 83 0.25 3.92 33.34
C SER A 83 1.52 4.74 33.04
N ILE A 84 1.65 5.32 31.84
CA ILE A 84 2.80 6.17 31.48
C ILE A 84 2.78 7.46 32.32
N ASP A 85 3.89 7.72 33.02
CA ASP A 85 4.12 8.97 33.75
C ASP A 85 4.81 10.00 32.83
N LEU A 86 4.01 10.91 32.27
CA LEU A 86 4.49 11.96 31.37
C LEU A 86 5.51 12.90 32.02
N ASN A 87 5.53 13.04 33.35
CA ASN A 87 6.52 13.87 34.03
C ASN A 87 7.92 13.26 33.90
N ARG A 88 8.04 11.92 33.99
CA ARG A 88 9.31 11.21 33.76
C ARG A 88 9.78 11.34 32.32
N CYS A 89 8.84 11.46 31.39
CA CYS A 89 9.16 11.76 29.99
C CYS A 89 9.58 13.21 29.74
N GLY A 90 9.47 14.10 30.75
CA GLY A 90 9.81 15.52 30.63
C GLY A 90 8.65 16.43 30.18
N LEU A 91 7.42 15.89 30.10
CA LEU A 91 6.18 16.65 29.87
C LEU A 91 5.49 16.98 31.19
N ILE A 92 6.00 18.01 31.86
CA ILE A 92 5.50 18.46 33.16
C ILE A 92 4.10 19.07 33.01
N ASN A 93 3.17 18.69 33.90
CA ASN A 93 1.78 19.18 33.93
C ASN A 93 0.94 18.83 32.69
N TYR A 94 1.31 17.78 31.94
CA TYR A 94 0.47 17.25 30.87
C TYR A 94 -0.44 16.14 31.38
N ASN A 95 -1.68 16.12 30.89
CA ASN A 95 -2.59 15.00 31.07
C ASN A 95 -2.44 14.02 29.91
N LEU A 96 -2.53 12.72 30.19
CA LEU A 96 -2.56 11.68 29.18
C LEU A 96 -4.00 11.29 28.85
N LYS A 97 -4.32 11.21 27.55
CA LYS A 97 -5.56 10.60 27.05
C LYS A 97 -5.21 9.49 26.08
N ILE A 98 -5.97 8.39 26.14
CA ILE A 98 -5.92 7.33 25.14
C ILE A 98 -7.11 7.48 24.22
N ASN A 99 -6.85 7.46 22.93
CA ASN A 99 -7.85 7.32 21.89
C ASN A 99 -7.65 5.93 21.25
N SER A 100 -8.59 5.01 21.42
CA SER A 100 -8.54 3.68 20.79
C SER A 100 -9.59 3.51 19.70
N THR A 101 -10.08 4.63 19.15
CA THR A 101 -10.98 4.62 18.01
C THR A 101 -10.19 4.49 16.70
N PHE A 102 -10.84 4.03 15.64
CA PHE A 102 -10.29 4.02 14.28
C PHE A 102 -10.95 5.13 13.47
N GLY A 103 -10.32 6.28 13.37
CA GLY A 103 -10.97 7.44 12.78
C GLY A 103 -10.10 8.69 12.88
N PRO A 104 -10.50 9.82 12.25
CA PRO A 104 -9.78 11.07 12.34
C PRO A 104 -10.25 11.89 13.55
N LEU A 105 -10.61 11.24 14.66
CA LEU A 105 -11.03 11.92 15.88
C LEU A 105 -9.82 12.54 16.56
N LYS A 106 -9.80 13.87 16.63
CA LYS A 106 -8.72 14.63 17.24
C LYS A 106 -9.13 15.21 18.57
N PHE A 107 -8.19 15.23 19.50
CA PHE A 107 -8.38 15.80 20.83
C PHE A 107 -7.29 16.85 21.08
N ASP A 108 -7.53 18.08 20.64
CA ASP A 108 -6.59 19.17 20.84
C ASP A 108 -7.04 20.06 22.01
N LYS A 109 -6.40 19.87 23.17
CA LYS A 109 -6.57 20.72 24.35
C LYS A 109 -5.20 21.13 24.90
N PRO A 110 -5.07 22.33 25.49
CA PRO A 110 -3.82 22.74 26.13
C PRO A 110 -3.36 21.71 27.17
N LYS A 111 -2.07 21.36 27.15
CA LYS A 111 -1.44 20.40 28.06
C LYS A 111 -2.08 19.00 28.04
N LEU A 112 -2.63 18.59 26.90
CA LEU A 112 -3.10 17.23 26.68
C LEU A 112 -2.13 16.51 25.73
N ALA A 113 -1.60 15.38 26.17
CA ALA A 113 -0.95 14.41 25.30
C ALA A 113 -1.94 13.30 24.98
N VAL A 114 -2.04 12.90 23.72
CA VAL A 114 -2.98 11.87 23.28
C VAL A 114 -2.21 10.78 22.59
N ILE A 115 -2.35 9.55 23.09
CA ILE A 115 -1.86 8.36 22.39
C ILE A 115 -3.05 7.77 21.64
N HIS A 116 -2.98 7.81 20.32
CA HIS A 116 -3.94 7.19 19.44
C HIS A 116 -3.52 5.74 19.22
N LEU A 117 -4.08 4.84 20.02
CA LEU A 117 -3.67 3.45 20.15
C LEU A 117 -4.57 2.56 19.30
N MET A 118 -4.10 2.22 18.10
CA MET A 118 -4.77 1.34 17.14
C MET A 118 -4.20 -0.07 17.28
N ILE A 119 -5.02 -1.00 17.75
CA ILE A 119 -4.61 -2.39 18.04
C ILE A 119 -5.28 -3.31 17.05
N TYR A 120 -4.51 -4.17 16.40
CA TYR A 120 -5.00 -5.16 15.43
C TYR A 120 -4.48 -6.56 15.79
N ASP A 121 -5.21 -7.60 15.40
CA ASP A 121 -4.58 -8.89 15.13
C ASP A 121 -3.99 -8.91 13.72
N ILE A 122 -3.27 -9.97 13.35
CA ILE A 122 -2.65 -10.10 12.01
C ILE A 122 -3.70 -9.95 10.90
N ASN A 123 -4.84 -10.64 11.01
CA ASN A 123 -5.90 -10.58 9.99
C ASN A 123 -6.57 -9.20 9.92
N GLY A 124 -6.80 -8.55 11.07
CA GLY A 124 -7.30 -7.19 11.15
C GLY A 124 -6.35 -6.20 10.48
N HIS A 125 -5.04 -6.36 10.68
CA HIS A 125 -4.04 -5.53 9.98
C HIS A 125 -4.05 -5.79 8.47
N LYS A 126 -4.05 -7.06 8.02
CA LYS A 126 -4.16 -7.44 6.59
C LYS A 126 -5.40 -6.81 5.94
N ASN A 127 -6.54 -6.89 6.61
CA ASN A 127 -7.79 -6.27 6.17
C ASN A 127 -7.70 -4.73 6.14
N HIS A 128 -6.99 -4.13 7.10
CA HIS A 128 -6.76 -2.68 7.11
C HIS A 128 -5.86 -2.24 5.96
N VAL A 129 -4.80 -2.98 5.63
CA VAL A 129 -3.94 -2.73 4.47
C VAL A 129 -4.74 -2.80 3.16
N ILE A 130 -5.60 -3.82 3.01
CA ILE A 130 -6.46 -3.99 1.82
C ILE A 130 -7.46 -2.84 1.71
N SER A 131 -8.08 -2.43 2.81
CA SER A 131 -9.14 -1.42 2.81
C SER A 131 -8.63 0.03 2.88
N SER A 132 -7.45 0.30 3.43
CA SER A 132 -6.89 1.64 3.64
C SER A 132 -5.42 1.72 3.20
N PRO A 133 -5.11 1.41 1.93
CA PRO A 133 -3.73 1.32 1.45
C PRO A 133 -2.96 2.63 1.56
N PHE A 134 -3.61 3.79 1.38
CA PHE A 134 -2.93 5.09 1.53
C PHE A 134 -2.36 5.34 2.92
N THR A 135 -3.16 5.03 3.95
CA THR A 135 -2.78 5.23 5.35
C THR A 135 -1.72 4.22 5.76
N CYS A 136 -1.90 2.95 5.42
CA CYS A 136 -0.92 1.92 5.73
C CYS A 136 0.41 2.16 5.00
N PHE A 137 0.36 2.63 3.75
CA PHE A 137 1.59 2.98 3.02
C PHE A 137 2.33 4.10 3.76
N ASP A 138 1.62 5.08 4.31
CA ASP A 138 2.26 6.12 5.12
C ASP A 138 2.90 5.57 6.39
N TRP A 139 2.29 4.58 7.03
CA TRP A 139 2.81 3.94 8.23
C TRP A 139 4.11 3.16 7.96
N GLU A 140 4.23 2.51 6.81
CA GLU A 140 5.44 1.75 6.42
C GLU A 140 6.71 2.60 6.30
N ARG A 141 6.62 3.94 6.32
CA ARG A 141 7.81 4.81 6.38
C ARG A 141 8.47 4.85 7.75
N SER A 142 7.73 4.50 8.81
CA SER A 142 8.25 4.65 10.16
C SER A 142 9.45 3.75 10.40
N LYS A 143 10.47 4.33 11.04
CA LYS A 143 11.63 3.60 11.55
C LYS A 143 11.56 3.41 13.07
N ASP A 144 10.51 3.94 13.69
CA ASP A 144 10.26 3.87 15.12
C ASP A 144 9.31 2.71 15.38
N PHE A 145 9.87 1.50 15.45
CA PHE A 145 9.15 0.28 15.80
C PHE A 145 10.00 -0.69 16.64
N VAL A 146 9.32 -1.60 17.34
CA VAL A 146 9.90 -2.77 18.01
C VAL A 146 9.11 -4.02 17.63
N GLY A 147 9.79 -5.17 17.56
CA GLY A 147 9.23 -6.40 16.98
C GLY A 147 9.30 -6.38 15.45
N LEU A 148 8.29 -6.95 14.79
CA LEU A 148 8.19 -6.95 13.33
C LEU A 148 7.85 -5.54 12.82
N SER A 149 8.45 -5.12 11.70
CA SER A 149 7.95 -3.95 10.98
C SER A 149 6.58 -4.22 10.35
N LEU A 150 5.81 -3.17 10.06
CA LEU A 150 4.49 -3.33 9.42
C LEU A 150 4.61 -4.00 8.03
N VAL A 151 5.70 -3.74 7.30
CA VAL A 151 6.00 -4.37 6.01
C VAL A 151 6.24 -5.88 6.18
N GLU A 152 6.92 -6.30 7.24
CA GLU A 152 7.15 -7.72 7.55
C GLU A 152 5.88 -8.44 8.00
N VAL A 153 4.95 -7.75 8.67
CA VAL A 153 3.65 -8.33 8.99
C VAL A 153 2.82 -8.52 7.73
N TYR A 154 2.56 -7.46 6.97
CA TYR A 154 1.88 -7.55 5.68
C TYR A 154 2.07 -6.27 4.84
N PRO A 155 2.74 -6.34 3.68
CA PRO A 155 3.07 -5.16 2.90
C PRO A 155 1.87 -4.61 2.12
N VAL A 156 1.78 -3.28 2.01
CA VAL A 156 0.89 -2.59 1.08
C VAL A 156 1.35 -2.77 -0.37
N GLY A 157 2.67 -2.85 -0.55
CA GLY A 157 3.34 -2.97 -1.84
C GLY A 157 3.37 -1.64 -2.61
N ARG A 158 2.42 -1.44 -3.53
CA ARG A 158 2.37 -0.26 -4.39
C ARG A 158 0.97 0.32 -4.44
N LEU A 159 0.86 1.65 -4.41
CA LEU A 159 -0.41 2.35 -4.66
C LEU A 159 -0.83 2.23 -6.12
N GLN A 160 -2.14 2.20 -6.36
CA GLN A 160 -2.75 1.98 -7.66
C GLN A 160 -3.74 3.11 -7.96
N ILE A 161 -4.01 3.38 -9.24
CA ILE A 161 -5.00 4.43 -9.60
C ILE A 161 -6.40 4.07 -9.07
N ARG A 162 -6.78 2.79 -9.10
CA ARG A 162 -8.06 2.32 -8.54
C ARG A 162 -8.19 2.56 -7.03
N ASP A 163 -7.10 2.69 -6.27
CA ASP A 163 -7.16 2.97 -4.83
C ASP A 163 -7.88 4.31 -4.57
N PHE A 164 -7.83 5.29 -5.49
CA PHE A 164 -8.52 6.57 -5.36
C PHE A 164 -10.05 6.46 -5.39
N LYS A 165 -10.58 5.36 -5.93
CA LYS A 165 -12.01 5.05 -6.04
C LYS A 165 -12.45 3.96 -5.06
N GLU A 166 -11.63 2.92 -4.90
CA GLU A 166 -11.99 1.71 -4.15
C GLU A 166 -11.58 1.74 -2.67
N ALA A 167 -10.56 2.52 -2.29
CA ALA A 167 -10.08 2.53 -0.91
C ALA A 167 -11.11 3.15 0.04
N ARG A 168 -11.07 2.73 1.30
CA ARG A 168 -11.72 3.44 2.39
C ARG A 168 -11.10 4.83 2.51
N ARG A 169 -11.96 5.84 2.57
CA ARG A 169 -11.58 7.26 2.40
C ARG A 169 -11.05 7.56 0.99
N SER A 170 -11.70 6.93 0.01
CA SER A 170 -11.68 7.38 -1.38
C SER A 170 -12.20 8.80 -1.49
N VAL A 171 -12.06 9.35 -2.69
CA VAL A 171 -12.61 10.63 -3.07
C VAL A 171 -14.11 10.73 -2.74
N GLU A 172 -14.88 9.66 -2.95
CA GLU A 172 -16.30 9.59 -2.66
C GLU A 172 -16.63 9.66 -1.16
N ASN A 173 -15.88 8.96 -0.32
CA ASN A 173 -16.12 8.97 1.12
C ASN A 173 -15.90 10.37 1.73
N TYR A 174 -14.91 11.11 1.22
CA TYR A 174 -14.69 12.49 1.66
C TYR A 174 -15.89 13.38 1.32
N LEU A 175 -16.47 13.25 0.13
CA LEU A 175 -17.67 13.99 -0.26
C LEU A 175 -18.88 13.64 0.61
N ILE A 176 -19.05 12.37 0.98
CA ILE A 176 -20.15 11.93 1.87
C ILE A 176 -20.00 12.54 3.27
N ASP A 177 -18.80 12.49 3.86
CA ASP A 177 -18.54 13.05 5.19
C ASP A 177 -18.76 14.58 5.22
N ILE A 178 -18.33 15.30 4.16
CA ILE A 178 -18.56 16.75 4.01
C ILE A 178 -20.06 17.05 3.96
N LYS A 179 -20.80 16.36 3.08
CA LYS A 179 -22.26 16.57 2.90
C LYS A 179 -23.07 16.28 4.17
N ASN A 180 -22.67 15.27 4.93
CA ASN A 180 -23.37 14.86 6.15
C ASN A 180 -23.01 15.70 7.38
N ASN A 181 -22.04 16.63 7.28
CA ASN A 181 -21.51 17.36 8.44
C ASN A 181 -21.09 16.44 9.60
N SER A 182 -20.61 15.23 9.29
CA SER A 182 -20.16 14.27 10.29
C SER A 182 -18.89 13.55 9.85
N ILE A 183 -18.08 13.16 10.83
CA ILE A 183 -16.93 12.29 10.63
C ILE A 183 -17.31 10.88 11.06
N SER A 184 -17.09 9.92 10.19
CA SER A 184 -17.17 8.50 10.54
C SER A 184 -15.89 8.01 11.23
N TYR A 185 -16.07 7.28 12.34
CA TYR A 185 -15.01 6.57 13.05
C TYR A 185 -15.51 5.18 13.46
N ARG A 186 -14.62 4.33 13.95
CA ARG A 186 -14.99 3.01 14.45
C ARG A 186 -14.43 2.73 15.83
N GLU A 187 -15.06 1.82 16.53
CA GLU A 187 -14.60 1.29 17.81
C GLU A 187 -14.80 -0.21 17.83
N TYR A 188 -14.01 -0.92 18.63
CA TYR A 188 -14.29 -2.33 18.85
C TYR A 188 -15.50 -2.53 19.77
N ASN A 189 -16.30 -3.51 19.40
CA ASN A 189 -17.20 -4.22 20.29
C ASN A 189 -16.74 -5.67 20.35
N PHE A 190 -16.47 -6.15 21.55
CA PHE A 190 -16.04 -7.52 21.76
C PHE A 190 -17.25 -8.38 22.12
N GLN A 191 -17.62 -9.29 21.22
CA GLN A 191 -18.69 -10.27 21.44
C GLN A 191 -18.08 -11.67 21.42
N ASN A 192 -18.29 -12.45 22.48
CA ASN A 192 -17.75 -13.81 22.60
C ASN A 192 -16.24 -13.88 22.32
N THR A 193 -15.45 -12.95 22.86
CA THR A 193 -13.99 -12.79 22.66
C THR A 193 -13.54 -12.31 21.28
N ILE A 194 -14.44 -12.20 20.30
CA ILE A 194 -14.13 -11.72 18.94
C ILE A 194 -14.25 -10.21 18.87
N ALA A 195 -13.20 -9.54 18.39
CA ALA A 195 -13.20 -8.10 18.13
C ALA A 195 -13.99 -7.78 16.84
N LYS A 196 -15.03 -6.94 16.93
CA LYS A 196 -15.77 -6.44 15.76
C LYS A 196 -15.78 -4.92 15.74
N GLU A 197 -15.42 -4.32 14.62
CA GLU A 197 -15.51 -2.86 14.46
C GLU A 197 -16.97 -2.42 14.25
N ILE A 198 -17.42 -1.43 15.02
CA ILE A 198 -18.71 -0.76 14.84
C ILE A 198 -18.48 0.65 14.32
N ILE A 199 -19.24 1.07 13.30
CA ILE A 199 -19.21 2.42 12.76
C ILE A 199 -20.00 3.37 13.66
N LYS A 200 -19.38 4.50 14.01
CA LYS A 200 -19.96 5.63 14.73
C LYS A 200 -19.76 6.92 13.96
N GLN A 201 -20.52 7.95 14.32
CA GLN A 201 -20.40 9.29 13.74
C GLN A 201 -20.19 10.32 14.84
N ALA A 202 -19.41 11.37 14.53
CA ALA A 202 -19.25 12.55 15.37
C ALA A 202 -19.53 13.81 14.54
N PRO A 203 -20.13 14.86 15.13
CA PRO A 203 -20.39 16.11 14.41
C PRO A 203 -19.09 16.83 14.03
N LEU A 204 -19.08 17.42 12.84
CA LEU A 204 -18.03 18.30 12.35
C LEU A 204 -18.31 19.75 12.79
N ASP A 205 -17.59 20.26 13.79
CA ASP A 205 -17.59 21.71 14.06
C ASP A 205 -16.77 22.48 13.00
N ASP A 206 -16.91 23.81 12.98
CA ASP A 206 -16.31 24.67 11.95
C ASP A 206 -14.78 24.60 11.90
N ARG A 207 -14.13 24.37 13.05
CA ARG A 207 -12.67 24.17 13.11
C ARG A 207 -12.29 22.84 12.47
N HIS A 208 -12.96 21.76 12.85
CA HIS A 208 -12.68 20.43 12.31
C HIS A 208 -12.93 20.36 10.82
N LYS A 209 -13.95 21.07 10.30
CA LYS A 209 -14.24 21.21 8.87
C LYS A 209 -13.06 21.75 8.07
N GLY A 210 -12.49 22.87 8.51
CA GLY A 210 -11.36 23.48 7.82
C GLY A 210 -10.07 22.65 7.92
N GLU A 211 -9.80 22.06 9.08
CA GLU A 211 -8.67 21.13 9.23
C GLU A 211 -8.84 19.87 8.36
N PHE A 212 -10.06 19.37 8.24
CA PHE A 212 -10.38 18.23 7.39
C PHE A 212 -10.15 18.56 5.91
N ALA A 213 -10.61 19.73 5.43
CA ALA A 213 -10.34 20.19 4.07
C ALA A 213 -8.84 20.27 3.75
N PHE A 214 -8.02 20.81 4.67
CA PHE A 214 -6.56 20.81 4.51
C PHE A 214 -6.00 19.39 4.33
N HIS A 215 -6.42 18.45 5.19
CA HIS A 215 -5.93 17.09 5.15
C HIS A 215 -6.34 16.36 3.87
N ILE A 216 -7.56 16.56 3.39
CA ILE A 216 -8.04 15.99 2.13
C ILE A 216 -7.14 16.41 0.97
N ILE A 217 -6.96 17.72 0.76
CA ILE A 217 -6.16 18.24 -0.36
C ILE A 217 -4.72 17.73 -0.27
N LYS A 218 -4.11 17.85 0.92
CA LYS A 218 -2.74 17.39 1.14
C LYS A 218 -2.61 15.90 0.80
N ASN A 219 -3.53 15.07 1.28
CA ASN A 219 -3.46 13.62 1.10
C ASN A 219 -3.74 13.20 -0.35
N LEU A 220 -4.73 13.79 -1.03
CA LEU A 220 -5.02 13.49 -2.44
C LEU A 220 -3.80 13.79 -3.32
N ILE A 221 -3.24 15.00 -3.19
CA ILE A 221 -2.07 15.41 -3.98
C ILE A 221 -0.84 14.57 -3.65
N MET A 222 -0.59 14.32 -2.35
CA MET A 222 0.56 13.55 -1.91
C MET A 222 0.47 12.08 -2.36
N ASN A 223 -0.71 11.46 -2.24
CA ASN A 223 -0.89 10.07 -2.68
C ASN A 223 -0.82 9.96 -4.21
N TYR A 224 -1.32 10.96 -4.94
CA TYR A 224 -1.20 10.97 -6.40
C TYR A 224 0.26 11.09 -6.83
N TYR A 225 1.03 11.95 -6.14
CA TYR A 225 2.47 12.02 -6.34
C TYR A 225 3.16 10.68 -6.08
N LYS A 226 2.83 9.99 -4.97
CA LYS A 226 3.41 8.67 -4.65
C LYS A 226 3.11 7.64 -5.73
N LEU A 227 1.89 7.64 -6.28
CA LEU A 227 1.51 6.80 -7.42
C LEU A 227 2.39 7.10 -8.65
N CYS A 228 2.42 8.35 -9.11
CA CYS A 228 3.15 8.74 -10.33
C CYS A 228 4.68 8.53 -10.22
N ASN A 229 5.24 8.68 -9.02
CA ASN A 229 6.69 8.57 -8.78
C ASN A 229 7.11 7.19 -8.26
N MET A 230 6.15 6.34 -7.88
CA MET A 230 6.37 5.02 -7.30
C MET A 230 7.29 5.04 -6.07
N LYS A 231 7.16 6.08 -5.24
CA LYS A 231 7.95 6.27 -4.02
C LYS A 231 7.07 6.72 -2.87
N ASN A 232 7.37 6.19 -1.68
CA ASN A 232 6.70 6.56 -0.45
C ASN A 232 7.38 7.77 0.21
N GLU A 233 7.03 8.97 -0.24
CA GLU A 233 7.65 10.21 0.22
C GLU A 233 6.62 11.21 0.78
N VAL A 234 7.05 11.98 1.79
CA VAL A 234 6.28 13.12 2.31
C VAL A 234 6.63 14.36 1.52
N LEU A 235 5.62 15.09 1.07
CA LEU A 235 5.80 16.33 0.33
C LEU A 235 5.84 17.54 1.26
N SER A 236 6.78 18.46 0.98
CA SER A 236 6.75 19.81 1.56
C SER A 236 5.58 20.61 0.99
N LYS A 237 5.13 21.65 1.71
CA LYS A 237 4.07 22.56 1.27
C LYS A 237 4.30 23.12 -0.15
N HIS A 238 5.53 23.53 -0.45
CA HIS A 238 5.91 24.00 -1.78
C HIS A 238 5.77 22.90 -2.86
N LYS A 239 6.18 21.66 -2.55
CA LYS A 239 6.01 20.53 -3.48
C LYS A 239 4.54 20.19 -3.71
N VAL A 240 3.69 20.28 -2.68
CA VAL A 240 2.22 20.11 -2.83
C VAL A 240 1.66 21.15 -3.79
N VAL A 241 1.97 22.44 -3.60
CA VAL A 241 1.57 23.52 -4.52
C VAL A 241 2.07 23.27 -5.94
N LYS A 242 3.32 22.81 -6.10
CA LYS A 242 3.84 22.45 -7.42
C LYS A 242 3.03 21.33 -8.09
N GLN A 243 2.59 20.33 -7.33
CA GLN A 243 1.76 19.25 -7.89
C GLN A 243 0.35 19.73 -8.24
N ILE A 244 -0.25 20.65 -7.46
CA ILE A 244 -1.50 21.32 -7.84
C ILE A 244 -1.31 22.03 -9.20
N LYS A 245 -0.23 22.80 -9.36
CA LYS A 245 0.10 23.45 -10.64
C LYS A 245 0.27 22.50 -11.81
N ASN A 246 0.79 21.30 -11.56
CA ASN A 246 0.97 20.30 -12.61
C ASN A 246 -0.34 19.59 -13.00
N LEU A 247 -1.29 19.47 -12.06
CA LEU A 247 -2.50 18.67 -12.23
C LEU A 247 -3.66 19.48 -12.83
N PHE A 248 -3.70 20.79 -12.59
CA PHE A 248 -4.79 21.66 -13.03
C PHE A 248 -4.30 22.67 -14.08
N SER A 249 -5.20 23.17 -14.92
CA SER A 249 -4.90 24.22 -15.91
C SER A 249 -4.47 25.53 -15.23
N ASP A 250 -3.76 26.41 -15.95
CA ASP A 250 -3.09 27.59 -15.36
C ASP A 250 -4.01 28.47 -14.49
N ASN A 251 -5.19 28.84 -15.00
CA ASN A 251 -6.14 29.68 -14.25
C ASN A 251 -6.67 28.99 -12.98
N ILE A 252 -7.03 27.72 -13.09
CA ILE A 252 -7.61 26.91 -12.00
C ILE A 252 -6.54 26.60 -10.94
N SER A 253 -5.33 26.26 -11.40
CA SER A 253 -4.23 25.89 -10.53
C SER A 253 -3.76 27.04 -9.65
N HIS A 254 -3.81 28.28 -10.15
CA HIS A 254 -3.51 29.47 -9.36
C HIS A 254 -4.49 29.60 -8.20
N ILE A 255 -5.80 29.50 -8.48
CA ILE A 255 -6.87 29.57 -7.46
C ILE A 255 -6.69 28.49 -6.40
N HIS A 256 -6.50 27.22 -6.81
CA HIS A 256 -6.32 26.13 -5.84
C HIS A 256 -5.05 26.30 -5.01
N SER A 257 -3.96 26.79 -5.62
CA SER A 257 -2.69 27.04 -4.93
C SER A 257 -2.84 28.10 -3.84
N GLU A 258 -3.46 29.24 -4.17
CA GLU A 258 -3.67 30.33 -3.21
C GLU A 258 -4.58 29.93 -2.05
N LYS A 259 -5.70 29.27 -2.36
CA LYS A 259 -6.63 28.79 -1.34
C LYS A 259 -5.97 27.73 -0.44
N TYR A 260 -5.18 26.81 -1.02
CA TYR A 260 -4.41 25.83 -0.23
C TYR A 260 -3.40 26.49 0.69
N LEU A 261 -2.64 27.47 0.20
CA LEU A 261 -1.68 28.23 1.02
C LEU A 261 -2.38 28.97 2.17
N THR A 262 -3.56 29.52 1.92
CA THR A 262 -4.38 30.19 2.93
C THR A 262 -4.77 29.25 4.06
N ILE A 263 -5.43 28.12 3.75
CA ILE A 263 -5.85 27.16 4.79
C ILE A 263 -4.67 26.46 5.47
N SER A 264 -3.55 26.28 4.76
CA SER A 264 -2.31 25.75 5.34
C SER A 264 -1.71 26.72 6.36
N SER A 265 -1.71 28.02 6.08
CA SER A 265 -1.22 29.07 6.99
C SER A 265 -2.06 29.13 8.27
N ILE A 266 -3.38 29.08 8.14
CA ILE A 266 -4.33 29.01 9.26
C ILE A 266 -4.03 27.80 10.15
N LYS A 267 -3.85 26.62 9.54
CA LYS A 267 -3.50 25.39 10.28
C LYS A 267 -2.14 25.49 10.99
N GLU A 268 -1.11 26.00 10.31
CA GLU A 268 0.24 26.17 10.88
C GLU A 268 0.21 27.11 12.10
N LYS A 269 -0.59 28.17 12.03
CA LYS A 269 -0.79 29.12 13.14
C LYS A 269 -1.78 28.63 14.21
N ARG A 270 -2.42 27.48 13.98
CA ARG A 270 -3.51 26.92 14.81
C ARG A 270 -4.67 27.91 15.00
N GLU A 271 -4.93 28.71 13.98
CA GLU A 271 -6.08 29.59 13.92
C GLU A 271 -7.34 28.74 13.68
N GLY A 272 -8.37 28.90 14.51
CA GLY A 272 -9.57 28.04 14.48
C GLY A 272 -10.60 28.44 13.42
N VAL A 273 -10.40 29.56 12.73
CA VAL A 273 -11.38 30.15 11.81
C VAL A 273 -10.88 30.01 10.38
N PHE A 274 -11.60 29.21 9.59
CA PHE A 274 -11.32 29.02 8.17
C PHE A 274 -12.24 29.90 7.30
N PRO A 275 -11.83 30.25 6.06
CA PRO A 275 -12.68 31.01 5.15
C PRO A 275 -14.02 30.33 4.89
N LYS A 276 -15.11 31.09 4.80
CA LYS A 276 -16.47 30.54 4.58
C LYS A 276 -16.57 29.68 3.32
N TYR A 277 -15.80 30.00 2.28
CA TYR A 277 -15.78 29.24 1.02
C TYR A 277 -15.09 27.88 1.12
N THR A 278 -14.46 27.53 2.26
CA THR A 278 -13.58 26.35 2.36
C THR A 278 -14.30 25.05 2.01
N LEU A 279 -15.56 24.90 2.42
CA LEU A 279 -16.35 23.70 2.17
C LEU A 279 -16.78 23.58 0.71
N ASP A 280 -17.38 24.62 0.14
CA ASP A 280 -17.78 24.62 -1.27
C ASP A 280 -16.57 24.41 -2.18
N TRP A 281 -15.43 24.99 -1.81
CA TRP A 281 -14.20 24.84 -2.56
C TRP A 281 -13.58 23.44 -2.47
N ILE A 282 -13.68 22.72 -1.35
CA ILE A 282 -13.12 21.37 -1.26
C ILE A 282 -13.90 20.40 -2.14
N GLU A 283 -15.22 20.57 -2.25
CA GLU A 283 -16.05 19.76 -3.15
C GLU A 283 -15.63 19.99 -4.61
N ASP A 284 -15.54 21.25 -5.04
CA ASP A 284 -15.06 21.64 -6.37
C ASP A 284 -13.63 21.11 -6.66
N PHE A 285 -12.72 21.25 -5.69
CA PHE A 285 -11.36 20.71 -5.82
C PHE A 285 -11.37 19.20 -6.04
N ILE A 286 -12.17 18.46 -5.25
CA ILE A 286 -12.28 17.02 -5.33
C ILE A 286 -12.82 16.59 -6.70
N GLU A 287 -13.89 17.22 -7.20
CA GLU A 287 -14.50 16.88 -8.47
C GLU A 287 -13.55 17.12 -9.63
N GLN A 288 -12.87 18.27 -9.64
CA GLN A 288 -11.85 18.57 -10.64
C GLN A 288 -10.64 17.66 -10.54
N PHE A 289 -10.17 17.34 -9.33
CA PHE A 289 -9.09 16.36 -9.11
C PHE A 289 -9.46 15.01 -9.74
N LYS A 290 -10.65 14.50 -9.44
CA LYS A 290 -11.17 13.23 -9.95
C LYS A 290 -11.25 13.24 -11.48
N LYS A 291 -11.78 14.32 -12.06
CA LYS A 291 -11.86 14.50 -13.50
C LYS A 291 -10.48 14.44 -14.15
N ASN A 292 -9.52 15.23 -13.67
CA ASN A 292 -8.20 15.33 -14.27
C ASN A 292 -7.42 14.01 -14.17
N ILE A 293 -7.51 13.29 -13.05
CA ILE A 293 -6.89 11.96 -12.96
C ILE A 293 -7.61 10.93 -13.84
N SER A 294 -8.94 11.03 -14.02
CA SER A 294 -9.63 10.14 -14.95
C SER A 294 -9.12 10.37 -16.38
N GLU A 295 -9.13 11.63 -16.83
CA GLU A 295 -8.68 12.00 -18.17
C GLU A 295 -7.22 11.58 -18.43
N GLU A 296 -6.32 11.75 -17.45
CA GLU A 296 -4.91 11.31 -17.59
C GLU A 296 -4.77 9.78 -17.76
N TRP A 297 -5.62 9.01 -17.06
CA TRP A 297 -5.52 7.55 -17.01
C TRP A 297 -6.44 6.84 -18.01
N ASP A 298 -7.43 7.53 -18.58
CA ASP A 298 -8.23 7.06 -19.71
C ASP A 298 -7.38 6.85 -20.97
N GLU A 299 -6.24 7.57 -21.08
CA GLU A 299 -5.23 7.35 -22.14
C GLU A 299 -4.26 6.20 -21.87
N ALA A 300 -4.41 5.47 -20.76
CA ALA A 300 -3.53 4.36 -20.43
C ALA A 300 -3.93 3.10 -21.20
N ILE A 301 -2.94 2.36 -21.68
CA ILE A 301 -3.18 1.08 -22.35
C ILE A 301 -3.44 0.03 -21.27
N GLN A 302 -4.57 -0.67 -21.35
CA GLN A 302 -4.89 -1.76 -20.45
C GLN A 302 -4.16 -3.03 -20.87
N ILE A 303 -3.49 -3.70 -19.95
CA ILE A 303 -2.71 -4.91 -20.22
C ILE A 303 -3.09 -5.97 -19.20
N ASN A 304 -3.63 -7.09 -19.68
CA ASN A 304 -4.03 -8.22 -18.84
C ASN A 304 -3.01 -9.34 -18.96
N PHE A 305 -2.32 -9.65 -17.87
CA PHE A 305 -1.45 -10.82 -17.77
C PHE A 305 -2.23 -12.00 -17.24
N ILE A 306 -2.19 -13.14 -17.94
CA ILE A 306 -3.06 -14.28 -17.67
C ILE A 306 -2.20 -15.54 -17.61
N ARG A 307 -2.32 -16.30 -16.51
CA ARG A 307 -1.77 -17.66 -16.43
C ARG A 307 -2.61 -18.57 -17.31
N HIS A 308 -1.98 -19.45 -18.08
CA HIS A 308 -2.69 -20.49 -18.84
C HIS A 308 -3.75 -21.22 -18.00
N PHE A 309 -4.82 -21.75 -18.61
CA PHE A 309 -5.78 -22.60 -17.92
C PHE A 309 -5.14 -23.91 -17.42
N LYS A 310 -5.78 -24.55 -16.44
CA LYS A 310 -5.24 -25.75 -15.80
C LYS A 310 -4.98 -26.86 -16.82
N THR A 311 -3.96 -27.67 -16.59
CA THR A 311 -3.58 -28.84 -17.40
C THR A 311 -3.63 -30.10 -16.52
N ASN A 312 -3.61 -31.27 -17.15
CA ASN A 312 -3.53 -32.55 -16.45
C ASN A 312 -2.20 -32.76 -15.69
N LEU A 313 -1.16 -31.98 -16.00
CA LEU A 313 0.14 -32.01 -15.32
C LEU A 313 0.31 -30.86 -14.31
N ASN A 314 -0.78 -30.20 -13.91
CA ASN A 314 -0.79 -29.37 -12.71
C ASN A 314 -1.07 -30.23 -11.46
N ASP A 315 -0.26 -31.28 -11.29
CA ASP A 315 -0.35 -32.36 -10.29
C ASP A 315 0.57 -32.18 -9.08
N GLY A 316 1.27 -31.04 -9.01
CA GLY A 316 2.26 -30.73 -7.96
C GLY A 316 3.71 -30.96 -8.39
N THR A 317 3.95 -31.57 -9.56
CA THR A 317 5.29 -31.66 -10.14
C THR A 317 5.70 -30.36 -10.84
N TYR A 318 7.00 -30.11 -10.98
CA TYR A 318 7.50 -29.00 -11.79
C TYR A 318 7.11 -29.20 -13.27
N LEU A 319 6.40 -28.21 -13.80
CA LEU A 319 5.94 -28.15 -15.19
C LEU A 319 6.63 -26.96 -15.89
N GLY A 320 7.71 -27.24 -16.61
CA GLY A 320 8.60 -26.25 -17.21
C GLY A 320 8.40 -26.10 -18.71
N GLN A 321 9.51 -25.97 -19.41
CA GLN A 321 9.56 -25.84 -20.86
C GLN A 321 9.58 -27.21 -21.56
N GLY A 322 10.19 -28.24 -20.94
CA GLY A 322 10.35 -29.58 -21.51
C GLY A 322 9.05 -30.40 -21.56
N ARG A 323 8.04 -30.05 -20.75
CA ARG A 323 6.72 -30.67 -20.72
C ARG A 323 5.67 -29.65 -21.16
N ASP A 324 5.01 -29.93 -22.29
CA ASP A 324 4.02 -29.04 -22.89
C ASP A 324 2.64 -29.70 -23.06
N PRO A 325 1.92 -29.97 -21.96
CA PRO A 325 0.59 -30.55 -22.00
C PRO A 325 -0.43 -29.58 -22.60
N GLU A 326 -1.55 -30.14 -23.03
CA GLU A 326 -2.73 -29.35 -23.41
C GLU A 326 -3.46 -28.79 -22.16
N VAL A 327 -4.27 -27.76 -22.38
CA VAL A 327 -5.25 -27.32 -21.39
C VAL A 327 -6.28 -28.42 -21.16
N ASP A 328 -6.68 -28.58 -19.91
CA ASP A 328 -7.83 -29.39 -19.56
C ASP A 328 -9.11 -28.59 -19.87
N TYR A 329 -9.79 -28.99 -20.94
CA TYR A 329 -10.98 -28.30 -21.45
C TYR A 329 -12.16 -28.30 -20.48
N GLU A 330 -12.19 -29.21 -19.49
CA GLU A 330 -13.24 -29.22 -18.44
C GLU A 330 -13.08 -28.07 -17.44
N HIS A 331 -11.87 -27.50 -17.35
CA HIS A 331 -11.52 -26.43 -16.40
C HIS A 331 -11.38 -25.06 -17.07
N ILE A 332 -11.90 -24.92 -18.28
CA ILE A 332 -11.98 -23.65 -18.99
C ILE A 332 -13.23 -22.89 -18.55
N PHE A 333 -13.08 -21.58 -18.39
CA PHE A 333 -14.18 -20.69 -18.05
C PHE A 333 -14.05 -19.37 -18.81
N GLU A 334 -15.18 -18.72 -19.05
CA GLU A 334 -15.23 -17.44 -19.73
C GLU A 334 -14.58 -16.34 -18.87
N LEU A 335 -13.73 -15.53 -19.51
CA LEU A 335 -13.12 -14.37 -18.86
C LEU A 335 -13.86 -13.11 -19.31
N ASN A 336 -14.37 -12.34 -18.35
CA ASN A 336 -14.96 -11.04 -18.62
C ASN A 336 -13.86 -10.00 -18.87
N LEU A 337 -13.34 -10.00 -20.10
CA LEU A 337 -12.31 -9.07 -20.57
C LEU A 337 -12.89 -8.18 -21.66
N LYS A 338 -12.40 -6.94 -21.71
CA LYS A 338 -12.65 -6.09 -22.88
C LYS A 338 -12.03 -6.74 -24.11
N GLN A 339 -12.67 -6.54 -25.26
CA GLN A 339 -12.09 -6.91 -26.54
C GLN A 339 -10.70 -6.29 -26.67
N VAL A 340 -9.74 -7.10 -27.09
CA VAL A 340 -8.33 -6.69 -27.23
C VAL A 340 -7.94 -6.50 -28.68
N ASN A 341 -6.93 -5.69 -28.92
CA ASN A 341 -6.38 -5.46 -30.26
C ASN A 341 -5.13 -6.30 -30.52
N LYS A 342 -4.44 -6.72 -29.46
CA LYS A 342 -3.21 -7.51 -29.51
C LYS A 342 -3.19 -8.59 -28.45
N VAL A 343 -2.70 -9.77 -28.85
CA VAL A 343 -2.50 -10.91 -27.97
C VAL A 343 -1.06 -11.39 -28.10
N TYR A 344 -0.34 -11.43 -26.98
CA TYR A 344 0.96 -12.09 -26.87
C TYR A 344 0.81 -13.38 -26.07
N SER A 345 1.63 -14.38 -26.39
CA SER A 345 1.62 -15.64 -25.66
C SER A 345 3.01 -16.23 -25.57
N SER A 346 3.27 -16.98 -24.50
CA SER A 346 4.28 -18.03 -24.55
C SER A 346 3.98 -19.00 -25.71
N PRO A 347 5.00 -19.53 -26.42
CA PRO A 347 4.78 -20.48 -27.51
C PRO A 347 4.24 -21.84 -27.04
N LEU A 348 4.29 -22.15 -25.74
CA LEU A 348 3.81 -23.43 -25.18
C LEU A 348 2.32 -23.62 -25.43
N LYS A 349 1.95 -24.85 -25.81
CA LYS A 349 0.62 -25.29 -26.24
C LYS A 349 -0.47 -24.87 -25.27
N ARG A 350 -0.25 -25.05 -23.96
CA ARG A 350 -1.19 -24.61 -22.92
C ARG A 350 -1.50 -23.11 -22.94
N CYS A 351 -0.52 -22.25 -23.20
CA CYS A 351 -0.74 -20.81 -23.32
C CYS A 351 -1.44 -20.46 -24.63
N ILE A 352 -1.02 -21.06 -25.75
CA ILE A 352 -1.65 -20.85 -27.06
C ILE A 352 -3.12 -21.27 -27.05
N GLN A 353 -3.44 -22.44 -26.49
CA GLN A 353 -4.82 -22.92 -26.37
C GLN A 353 -5.66 -22.02 -25.47
N THR A 354 -5.10 -21.58 -24.34
CA THR A 354 -5.76 -20.59 -23.46
C THR A 354 -6.04 -19.30 -24.24
N ALA A 355 -5.05 -18.75 -24.94
CA ALA A 355 -5.18 -17.52 -25.70
C ALA A 355 -6.24 -17.62 -26.81
N LYS A 356 -6.29 -18.73 -27.54
CA LYS A 356 -7.31 -18.99 -28.57
C LYS A 356 -8.72 -19.12 -27.99
N ASN A 357 -8.84 -19.70 -26.79
CA ASN A 357 -10.13 -19.85 -26.14
C ASN A 357 -10.66 -18.51 -25.61
N VAL A 358 -9.78 -17.66 -25.06
CA VAL A 358 -10.17 -16.34 -24.52
C VAL A 358 -10.39 -15.32 -25.64
N HIS A 359 -9.61 -15.38 -26.72
CA HIS A 359 -9.66 -14.41 -27.83
C HIS A 359 -9.81 -15.13 -29.17
N GLU A 360 -11.06 -15.35 -29.58
CA GLU A 360 -11.35 -15.98 -30.87
C GLU A 360 -11.02 -15.04 -32.05
N GLY A 361 -10.41 -15.60 -33.10
CA GLY A 361 -10.15 -14.87 -34.35
C GLY A 361 -9.02 -13.83 -34.30
N ILE A 362 -8.40 -13.60 -33.14
CA ILE A 362 -7.28 -12.64 -33.00
C ILE A 362 -5.94 -13.35 -33.26
N LYS A 363 -5.07 -12.71 -34.04
CA LYS A 363 -3.70 -13.21 -34.26
C LYS A 363 -2.92 -13.19 -32.95
N ILE A 364 -2.42 -14.36 -32.55
CA ILE A 364 -1.53 -14.53 -31.39
C ILE A 364 -0.08 -14.33 -31.83
N ILE A 365 0.66 -13.50 -31.10
CA ILE A 365 2.09 -13.25 -31.29
C ILE A 365 2.85 -14.04 -30.22
N SER A 366 3.51 -15.12 -30.61
CA SER A 366 4.33 -15.92 -29.69
C SER A 366 5.66 -15.21 -29.37
N ASP A 367 6.12 -15.32 -28.13
CA ASP A 367 7.42 -14.80 -27.68
C ASP A 367 8.04 -15.73 -26.63
N ASP A 368 9.26 -16.21 -26.89
CA ASP A 368 9.96 -17.17 -26.02
C ASP A 368 10.31 -16.59 -24.65
N ARG A 369 10.39 -15.26 -24.53
CA ARG A 369 10.64 -14.62 -23.22
C ARG A 369 9.47 -14.78 -22.25
N LEU A 370 8.31 -15.24 -22.73
CA LEU A 370 7.13 -15.57 -21.93
C LEU A 370 7.07 -17.06 -21.52
N LEU A 371 8.05 -17.89 -21.87
CA LEU A 371 8.15 -19.30 -21.44
C LEU A 371 8.11 -19.45 -19.90
N GLU A 372 7.67 -20.61 -19.41
CA GLU A 372 7.84 -20.92 -17.98
C GLU A 372 9.33 -21.07 -17.66
N PHE A 373 9.69 -21.14 -16.37
CA PHE A 373 11.02 -21.58 -15.96
C PHE A 373 11.47 -22.81 -16.74
N ASP A 374 12.70 -22.78 -17.24
CA ASP A 374 13.44 -24.01 -17.49
C ASP A 374 13.81 -24.63 -16.15
N TYR A 375 13.15 -25.72 -15.79
CA TYR A 375 13.44 -26.44 -14.55
C TYR A 375 14.60 -27.44 -14.71
N GLY A 376 15.15 -27.61 -15.92
CA GLY A 376 16.22 -28.57 -16.18
C GLY A 376 15.91 -29.96 -15.62
N ASP A 377 16.83 -30.51 -14.84
CA ASP A 377 16.67 -31.85 -14.24
C ASP A 377 15.60 -31.91 -13.12
N ALA A 378 15.06 -30.77 -12.71
CA ALA A 378 13.95 -30.70 -11.75
C ALA A 378 12.58 -30.94 -12.42
N GLU A 379 12.49 -30.85 -13.74
CA GLU A 379 11.23 -31.00 -14.46
C GLU A 379 10.60 -32.39 -14.22
N GLY A 380 9.32 -32.42 -13.82
CA GLY A 380 8.63 -33.66 -13.45
C GLY A 380 8.85 -34.14 -12.01
N LEU A 381 9.75 -33.52 -11.24
CA LEU A 381 9.92 -33.84 -9.83
C LEU A 381 8.90 -33.10 -8.96
N GLN A 382 8.61 -33.65 -7.78
CA GLN A 382 8.01 -32.90 -6.67
C GLN A 382 9.11 -32.20 -5.84
N GLN A 383 8.74 -31.22 -5.02
CA GLN A 383 9.67 -30.46 -4.17
C GLN A 383 10.50 -31.37 -3.26
N GLU A 384 9.87 -32.40 -2.69
CA GLU A 384 10.50 -33.37 -1.80
C GLU A 384 11.60 -34.16 -2.51
N ASP A 385 11.36 -34.54 -3.76
CA ASP A 385 12.33 -35.29 -4.58
C ASP A 385 13.47 -34.39 -5.05
N LEU A 386 13.18 -33.13 -5.40
CA LEU A 386 14.20 -32.14 -5.68
C LEU A 386 15.13 -31.96 -4.48
N THR A 387 14.56 -31.78 -3.29
CA THR A 387 15.32 -31.58 -2.05
C THR A 387 16.23 -32.76 -1.72
N LYS A 388 15.74 -34.00 -1.95
CA LYS A 388 16.56 -35.21 -1.76
C LYS A 388 17.69 -35.34 -2.77
N LYS A 389 17.44 -35.03 -4.05
CA LYS A 389 18.44 -35.16 -5.12
C LYS A 389 19.46 -34.01 -5.14
N TYR A 390 19.02 -32.80 -4.81
CA TYR A 390 19.79 -31.56 -4.90
C TYR A 390 19.66 -30.72 -3.61
N PRO A 391 20.14 -31.23 -2.46
CA PRO A 391 19.93 -30.59 -1.16
C PRO A 391 20.55 -29.19 -1.07
N THR A 392 21.60 -28.91 -1.85
CA THR A 392 22.26 -27.60 -1.90
C THR A 392 21.34 -26.50 -2.45
N VAL A 393 20.46 -26.83 -3.39
CA VAL A 393 19.48 -25.88 -3.95
C VAL A 393 18.50 -25.44 -2.86
N GLN A 394 17.96 -26.41 -2.10
CA GLN A 394 17.08 -26.10 -0.98
C GLN A 394 17.78 -25.27 0.10
N SER A 395 19.00 -25.65 0.50
CA SER A 395 19.73 -24.90 1.53
C SER A 395 20.03 -23.46 1.12
N SER A 396 20.26 -23.19 -0.17
CA SER A 396 20.42 -21.83 -0.69
C SER A 396 19.11 -21.03 -0.61
N TRP A 397 17.97 -21.64 -0.97
CA TRP A 397 16.66 -20.98 -0.79
C TRP A 397 16.35 -20.68 0.68
N ASP A 398 16.70 -21.58 1.60
CA ASP A 398 16.43 -21.42 3.04
C ASP A 398 17.14 -20.19 3.63
N ILE A 399 18.29 -19.80 3.06
CA ILE A 399 19.03 -18.58 3.45
C ILE A 399 18.72 -17.37 2.55
N GLY A 400 17.74 -17.50 1.65
CA GLY A 400 17.23 -16.42 0.80
C GLY A 400 18.04 -16.14 -0.48
N GLU A 401 18.90 -17.07 -0.91
CA GLU A 401 19.60 -16.98 -2.19
C GLU A 401 18.69 -17.32 -3.38
N ASP A 402 19.18 -17.07 -4.59
CA ASP A 402 18.50 -17.36 -5.87
C ASP A 402 19.32 -18.36 -6.71
N PRO A 403 19.46 -19.62 -6.23
CA PRO A 403 20.16 -20.67 -6.95
C PRO A 403 19.41 -21.03 -8.24
N HIS A 404 20.15 -21.54 -9.23
CA HIS A 404 19.56 -22.13 -10.43
C HIS A 404 18.94 -23.48 -10.09
N PHE A 405 17.86 -23.83 -10.79
CA PHE A 405 17.50 -25.23 -10.92
C PHE A 405 18.66 -25.99 -11.62
N PRO A 406 18.89 -27.28 -11.31
CA PRO A 406 19.97 -28.04 -11.93
C PRO A 406 19.81 -28.07 -13.45
N ASN A 407 20.80 -27.55 -14.19
CA ASN A 407 20.75 -27.37 -15.64
C ASN A 407 19.55 -26.53 -16.14
N GLY A 408 19.01 -25.64 -15.31
CA GLY A 408 17.86 -24.78 -15.62
C GLY A 408 18.09 -23.31 -15.25
N GLU A 409 17.01 -22.52 -15.26
CA GLU A 409 16.99 -21.09 -14.93
C GLU A 409 16.94 -20.85 -13.41
N ASN A 410 17.29 -19.65 -12.96
CA ASN A 410 16.88 -19.12 -11.65
C ASN A 410 15.83 -18.00 -11.80
N THR A 411 15.44 -17.38 -10.68
CA THR A 411 14.45 -16.28 -10.70
C THR A 411 14.98 -15.05 -11.42
N ALA A 412 16.28 -14.76 -11.33
CA ALA A 412 16.91 -13.64 -12.04
C ALA A 412 16.82 -13.78 -13.56
N ASP A 413 17.07 -14.97 -14.10
CA ASP A 413 17.03 -15.24 -15.54
C ASP A 413 15.63 -14.99 -16.10
N VAL A 414 14.62 -15.57 -15.46
CA VAL A 414 13.21 -15.40 -15.83
C VAL A 414 12.77 -13.93 -15.75
N PHE A 415 13.16 -13.24 -14.68
CA PHE A 415 12.87 -11.81 -14.52
C PHE A 415 13.57 -10.95 -15.60
N ASN A 416 14.81 -11.27 -15.96
CA ASN A 416 15.57 -10.54 -16.98
C ASN A 416 14.91 -10.68 -18.37
N ARG A 417 14.53 -11.89 -18.78
CA ARG A 417 13.85 -12.08 -20.07
C ARG A 417 12.44 -11.47 -20.09
N LEU A 418 11.69 -11.57 -19.00
CA LEU A 418 10.40 -10.87 -18.85
C LEU A 418 10.59 -9.35 -18.97
N SER A 419 11.60 -8.79 -18.30
CA SER A 419 11.90 -7.35 -18.37
C SER A 419 12.26 -6.93 -19.79
N ASN A 420 13.04 -7.74 -20.50
CA ASN A 420 13.38 -7.50 -21.91
C ASN A 420 12.13 -7.51 -22.80
N PHE A 421 11.23 -8.48 -22.61
CA PHE A 421 9.95 -8.54 -23.30
C PHE A 421 9.11 -7.28 -23.07
N MET A 422 8.93 -6.89 -21.81
CA MET A 422 8.16 -5.71 -21.42
C MET A 422 8.74 -4.42 -22.03
N ASN A 423 10.07 -4.28 -21.99
CA ASN A 423 10.77 -3.13 -22.55
C ASN A 423 10.67 -3.06 -24.08
N GLU A 424 10.67 -4.19 -24.78
CA GLU A 424 10.56 -4.21 -26.24
C GLU A 424 9.12 -3.99 -26.70
N VAL A 425 8.18 -4.75 -26.15
CA VAL A 425 6.76 -4.69 -26.52
C VAL A 425 6.19 -3.30 -26.26
N SER A 426 6.60 -2.66 -25.15
CA SER A 426 6.16 -1.30 -24.81
C SER A 426 6.61 -0.20 -25.79
N LYS A 427 7.68 -0.44 -26.57
CA LYS A 427 8.11 0.48 -27.64
C LYS A 427 7.18 0.42 -28.86
N ASN A 428 6.49 -0.70 -29.03
CA ASN A 428 5.57 -0.95 -30.15
C ASN A 428 4.11 -0.63 -29.82
N PHE A 429 3.84 -0.15 -28.60
CA PHE A 429 2.52 0.30 -28.19
C PHE A 429 2.13 1.57 -28.92
N ASN A 430 0.95 1.52 -29.54
CA ASN A 430 0.34 2.64 -30.24
C ASN A 430 -0.97 3.01 -29.53
N LYS A 431 -0.94 4.08 -28.73
CA LYS A 431 -2.08 4.58 -27.97
C LYS A 431 -3.35 4.87 -28.79
N LYS A 432 -3.26 5.03 -30.12
CA LYS A 432 -4.44 5.24 -30.98
C LYS A 432 -5.07 3.94 -31.49
N LYS A 433 -4.42 2.80 -31.27
CA LYS A 433 -4.80 1.48 -31.82
C LYS A 433 -4.82 0.36 -30.79
N ASP A 434 -4.11 0.53 -29.68
CA ASP A 434 -3.94 -0.46 -28.63
C ASP A 434 -4.62 0.04 -27.36
N ASP A 435 -5.93 -0.17 -27.24
CA ASP A 435 -6.67 0.20 -26.03
C ASP A 435 -6.56 -0.91 -24.96
N SER A 436 -6.49 -2.17 -25.41
CA SER A 436 -6.38 -3.33 -24.54
C SER A 436 -5.52 -4.44 -25.16
N ILE A 437 -4.65 -5.03 -24.33
CA ILE A 437 -3.71 -6.10 -24.69
C ILE A 437 -3.86 -7.27 -23.71
N SER A 438 -3.79 -8.50 -24.20
CA SER A 438 -3.66 -9.69 -23.35
C SER A 438 -2.31 -10.38 -23.56
N ILE A 439 -1.73 -10.86 -22.46
CA ILE A 439 -0.44 -11.55 -22.43
C ILE A 439 -0.62 -12.86 -21.66
N PHE A 440 -0.47 -13.99 -22.35
CA PHE A 440 -0.61 -15.32 -21.79
C PHE A 440 0.74 -15.93 -21.45
N THR A 441 0.92 -16.33 -20.20
CA THR A 441 2.18 -16.89 -19.70
C THR A 441 1.91 -17.86 -18.53
N HIS A 442 2.89 -18.04 -17.64
CA HIS A 442 2.94 -19.12 -16.66
C HIS A 442 3.13 -18.59 -15.24
N ASN A 443 3.16 -19.51 -14.27
CA ASN A 443 3.17 -19.19 -12.85
C ASN A 443 4.46 -18.46 -12.46
N GLY A 444 5.62 -18.99 -12.83
CA GLY A 444 6.92 -18.43 -12.43
C GLY A 444 7.15 -17.03 -13.00
N VAL A 445 6.77 -16.81 -14.28
CA VAL A 445 6.85 -15.50 -14.93
C VAL A 445 5.94 -14.48 -14.22
N LEU A 446 4.70 -14.85 -13.88
CA LEU A 446 3.78 -13.94 -13.20
C LEU A 446 4.17 -13.67 -11.75
N ARG A 447 4.79 -14.62 -11.05
CA ARG A 447 5.41 -14.36 -9.75
C ARG A 447 6.51 -13.31 -9.84
N CYS A 448 7.36 -13.37 -10.88
CA CYS A 448 8.37 -12.35 -11.14
C CYS A 448 7.74 -10.97 -11.42
N LEU A 449 6.70 -10.94 -12.28
CA LEU A 449 5.98 -9.70 -12.61
C LEU A 449 5.36 -9.04 -11.36
N ILE A 450 4.58 -9.81 -10.61
CA ILE A 450 3.85 -9.30 -9.44
C ILE A 450 4.82 -8.97 -8.30
N GLY A 451 5.82 -9.82 -8.07
CA GLY A 451 6.83 -9.61 -7.05
C GLY A 451 7.57 -8.28 -7.22
N ASP A 452 8.06 -7.99 -8.44
CA ASP A 452 8.71 -6.70 -8.73
C ASP A 452 7.73 -5.51 -8.69
N ALA A 453 6.54 -5.68 -9.28
CA ALA A 453 5.56 -4.60 -9.39
C ALA A 453 5.11 -4.08 -8.02
N TYR A 454 4.99 -4.96 -7.03
CA TYR A 454 4.58 -4.64 -5.66
C TYR A 454 5.73 -4.56 -4.66
N LYS A 455 6.99 -4.65 -5.13
CA LYS A 455 8.20 -4.55 -4.28
C LYS A 455 8.22 -5.56 -3.12
N ILE A 456 7.73 -6.76 -3.40
CA ILE A 456 7.88 -7.92 -2.51
C ILE A 456 9.35 -8.35 -2.56
N ARG A 457 9.91 -8.77 -1.42
CA ARG A 457 11.28 -9.32 -1.37
C ARG A 457 11.41 -10.48 -2.35
N LYS A 458 12.49 -10.51 -3.13
CA LYS A 458 12.68 -11.51 -4.19
C LYS A 458 12.61 -12.94 -3.67
N SER A 459 13.20 -13.18 -2.49
CA SER A 459 13.14 -14.46 -1.78
C SER A 459 11.73 -14.89 -1.41
N ASP A 460 10.73 -14.00 -1.40
CA ASP A 460 9.33 -14.32 -1.10
C ASP A 460 8.46 -14.49 -2.37
N TRP A 461 9.00 -14.29 -3.58
CA TRP A 461 8.19 -14.35 -4.82
C TRP A 461 7.54 -15.72 -5.05
N TYR A 462 8.18 -16.82 -4.61
CA TYR A 462 7.63 -18.16 -4.70
C TYR A 462 6.36 -18.36 -3.84
N LYS A 463 6.15 -17.51 -2.83
CA LYS A 463 4.96 -17.55 -1.96
C LYS A 463 3.74 -16.91 -2.62
N ILE A 464 3.93 -16.09 -3.66
CA ILE A 464 2.84 -15.43 -4.38
C ILE A 464 1.97 -16.48 -5.06
N VAL A 465 0.67 -16.44 -4.78
CA VAL A 465 -0.32 -17.35 -5.37
C VAL A 465 -0.82 -16.72 -6.67
N ILE A 466 -0.70 -17.42 -7.80
CA ILE A 466 -1.22 -16.98 -9.09
C ILE A 466 -2.26 -17.99 -9.60
N PRO A 467 -3.57 -17.71 -9.44
CA PRO A 467 -4.62 -18.58 -9.96
C PRO A 467 -4.60 -18.70 -11.49
N HIS A 468 -5.00 -19.86 -12.02
CA HIS A 468 -5.17 -20.07 -13.46
C HIS A 468 -6.28 -19.18 -14.01
N GLY A 469 -6.08 -18.62 -15.21
CA GLY A 469 -7.10 -17.84 -15.91
C GLY A 469 -7.46 -16.49 -15.27
N LEU A 470 -6.92 -16.14 -14.10
CA LEU A 470 -7.20 -14.86 -13.45
C LEU A 470 -6.47 -13.72 -14.18
N PRO A 471 -7.17 -12.70 -14.71
CA PRO A 471 -6.53 -11.56 -15.31
C PRO A 471 -5.85 -10.66 -14.26
N LEU A 472 -4.56 -10.44 -14.43
CA LEU A 472 -3.76 -9.52 -13.62
C LEU A 472 -3.54 -8.24 -14.42
N GLU A 473 -4.37 -7.24 -14.14
CA GLU A 473 -4.40 -6.00 -14.90
C GLU A 473 -3.26 -5.05 -14.52
N PHE A 474 -2.64 -4.48 -15.55
CA PHE A 474 -1.69 -3.38 -15.51
C PHE A 474 -2.15 -2.28 -16.46
N LEU A 475 -1.77 -1.05 -16.15
CA LEU A 475 -1.93 0.12 -17.00
C LEU A 475 -0.55 0.56 -17.49
N TYR A 476 -0.40 0.73 -18.80
CA TYR A 476 0.80 1.36 -19.35
C TYR A 476 0.53 2.83 -19.69
N ASN A 477 1.20 3.72 -18.97
CA ASN A 477 1.12 5.16 -19.21
C ASN A 477 2.48 5.82 -18.97
N LYS A 478 2.77 6.92 -19.66
CA LYS A 478 4.02 7.70 -19.52
C LYS A 478 5.29 6.81 -19.49
N LYS A 479 5.34 5.82 -20.39
CA LYS A 479 6.43 4.84 -20.54
C LYS A 479 6.69 3.95 -19.32
N ARG A 480 5.65 3.67 -18.52
CA ARG A 480 5.73 2.88 -17.28
C ARG A 480 4.51 1.97 -17.15
N PHE A 481 4.73 0.81 -16.53
CA PHE A 481 3.68 -0.12 -16.15
C PHE A 481 3.26 0.15 -14.70
N TYR A 482 1.96 0.24 -14.47
CA TYR A 482 1.36 0.42 -13.16
C TYR A 482 0.43 -0.76 -12.88
N PRO A 483 0.59 -1.47 -11.76
CA PRO A 483 -0.39 -2.47 -11.40
C PRO A 483 -1.75 -1.82 -11.16
N ASN A 484 -2.82 -2.50 -11.59
CA ASN A 484 -4.18 -2.07 -11.38
C ASN A 484 -5.08 -3.26 -11.06
N ILE A 485 -4.73 -4.02 -10.02
CA ILE A 485 -5.42 -5.22 -9.56
C ILE A 485 -6.26 -4.88 -8.30
N PRO A 486 -7.54 -5.25 -8.23
CA PRO A 486 -8.36 -5.01 -7.04
C PRO A 486 -7.68 -5.49 -5.76
N ARG A 487 -7.73 -4.68 -4.70
CA ARG A 487 -7.07 -5.00 -3.41
C ARG A 487 -7.55 -6.32 -2.80
N ALA A 488 -8.83 -6.65 -2.98
CA ALA A 488 -9.39 -7.94 -2.55
C ALA A 488 -8.77 -9.14 -3.27
N ILE A 489 -8.36 -8.98 -4.54
CA ILE A 489 -7.62 -10.01 -5.28
C ILE A 489 -6.18 -10.07 -4.76
N LEU A 490 -5.53 -8.93 -4.53
CA LEU A 490 -4.18 -8.91 -3.94
C LEU A 490 -4.11 -9.61 -2.59
N GLY A 491 -5.14 -9.47 -1.75
CA GLY A 491 -5.27 -10.24 -0.51
C GLY A 491 -5.17 -11.75 -0.70
N LYS A 492 -5.68 -12.27 -1.83
CA LYS A 492 -5.57 -13.69 -2.20
C LYS A 492 -4.20 -14.03 -2.78
N LEU A 493 -3.63 -13.16 -3.64
CA LEU A 493 -2.31 -13.40 -4.22
C LEU A 493 -1.21 -13.40 -3.15
N PHE A 494 -1.36 -12.56 -2.12
CA PHE A 494 -0.40 -12.34 -1.04
C PHE A 494 -0.79 -13.07 0.26
N ILE A 495 -1.67 -14.07 0.20
CA ILE A 495 -2.13 -14.80 1.39
C ILE A 495 -0.97 -15.44 2.18
N ASN A 496 0.11 -15.83 1.50
CA ASN A 496 1.32 -16.41 2.08
C ASN A 496 2.47 -15.39 2.25
N ILE A 497 2.21 -14.09 2.06
CA ILE A 497 3.21 -13.03 2.19
C ILE A 497 3.10 -12.38 3.57
N GLY A 498 4.26 -12.05 4.14
CA GLY A 498 4.38 -11.47 5.48
C GLY A 498 4.42 -12.56 6.55
N TYR A 499 4.08 -12.16 7.78
CA TYR A 499 4.03 -13.02 8.96
C TYR A 499 2.73 -13.83 9.06
#